data_AF-A0AAD8IDG9-F1
#
_entry.id   AF-A0AAD8IDG9-F1
#
_cell.length_a   1.000
_cell.length_b   1.000
_cell.length_c   1.000
_cell.angle_alpha   90.00
_cell.angle_beta   90.00
_cell.angle_gamma   90.00
#
_symmetry.space_group_name_H-M   'P 1'
#
loop_
_entity.id
_entity.type
_entity.pdbx_description
1 polymer ?
#
loop_
_entity_poly.entity_id
_entity_poly.type
_entity_poly.pdbx_seq_one_letter_code
_entity_poly.pdbx_strand_id
1 'polypeptide(L)'
;MSLPGEDEWELINDDGFVYNCKKRVRLDITATTSAPPPDPLVEDKNRKIRKKKALWNLKQKYQAELSRWELLSNTLRDLNFQAQNAEKVFDKIDLEKRGAELAAEVSGFSRCGLVDELLAQAEAEEAMINNIANLCDAAEALCDAQEERSKQVILDLPVWSSSPRELMNSLCDD
;
A
#
# COMPACT_ATOMS: atom_id res chain seq x y z
N MET A 1 32.92 20.02 -36.97
CA MET A 1 33.52 19.15 -35.94
C MET A 1 32.39 18.76 -35.00
N SER A 2 31.88 17.53 -35.10
CA SER A 2 30.76 17.04 -34.25
C SER A 2 31.32 16.08 -33.20
N LEU A 3 30.90 16.26 -31.94
CA LEU A 3 31.35 15.48 -30.77
C LEU A 3 30.76 14.06 -30.80
N PRO A 4 31.51 13.02 -30.36
CA PRO A 4 31.00 11.67 -30.26
C PRO A 4 30.33 11.47 -28.89
N GLY A 5 29.04 11.14 -28.87
CA GLY A 5 28.34 10.79 -27.63
C GLY A 5 26.92 11.28 -27.50
N GLU A 6 26.20 11.46 -28.62
CA GLU A 6 24.75 11.65 -28.54
C GLU A 6 24.14 10.39 -27.91
N ASP A 7 23.44 10.57 -26.79
CA ASP A 7 22.66 9.57 -26.05
C ASP A 7 21.61 8.95 -26.99
N GLU A 8 22.03 8.00 -27.83
CA GLU A 8 21.14 7.27 -28.72
C GLU A 8 20.30 6.33 -27.85
N TRP A 9 18.99 6.55 -27.78
CA TRP A 9 18.08 5.68 -27.05
C TRP A 9 17.51 4.63 -27.99
N GLU A 10 17.56 3.35 -27.59
CA GLU A 10 16.94 2.26 -28.33
C GLU A 10 15.63 1.87 -27.66
N LEU A 11 14.60 1.69 -28.50
CA LEU A 11 13.29 1.20 -28.09
C LEU A 11 13.35 -0.33 -28.00
N ILE A 12 13.37 -0.87 -26.78
CA ILE A 12 13.37 -2.31 -26.54
C ILE A 12 11.94 -2.74 -26.23
N ASN A 13 11.45 -3.72 -27.01
CA ASN A 13 10.20 -4.40 -26.72
C ASN A 13 10.53 -5.72 -26.03
N ASP A 14 10.27 -5.78 -24.73
CA ASP A 14 10.38 -6.99 -23.92
C ASP A 14 8.97 -7.47 -23.55
N ASP A 15 8.49 -8.48 -24.28
CA ASP A 15 7.22 -9.14 -24.01
C ASP A 15 6.00 -8.20 -23.92
N GLY A 16 5.93 -7.18 -24.78
CA GLY A 16 4.81 -6.22 -24.86
C GLY A 16 4.98 -5.00 -23.96
N PHE A 17 6.05 -4.96 -23.16
CA PHE A 17 6.51 -3.77 -22.48
C PHE A 17 7.55 -3.08 -23.34
N VAL A 18 7.21 -1.89 -23.78
CA VAL A 18 8.09 -1.06 -24.61
C VAL A 18 8.75 -0.03 -23.70
N TYR A 19 10.07 -0.06 -23.63
CA TYR A 19 10.83 0.92 -22.85
C TYR A 19 12.06 1.43 -23.60
N ASN A 20 12.46 2.66 -23.28
CA ASN A 20 13.66 3.30 -23.83
C ASN A 20 14.87 2.88 -22.98
N CYS A 21 15.90 2.34 -23.63
CA CYS A 21 17.18 2.04 -22.99
C CYS A 21 18.30 2.84 -23.65
N LYS A 22 19.23 3.38 -22.84
CA LYS A 22 20.44 4.03 -23.38
C LYS A 22 21.23 2.99 -24.16
N LYS A 23 21.52 3.29 -25.43
CA LYS A 23 22.38 2.46 -26.27
C LYS A 23 23.77 2.47 -25.67
N ARG A 24 24.18 1.34 -25.08
CA ARG A 24 25.57 1.19 -24.65
C ARG A 24 26.41 1.17 -25.92
N VAL A 25 27.32 2.13 -26.06
CA VAL A 25 28.34 2.10 -27.11
C VAL A 25 29.07 0.78 -27.00
N ARG A 26 28.75 -0.17 -27.89
CA ARG A 26 29.55 -1.37 -28.09
C ARG A 26 30.83 -0.89 -28.75
N LEU A 27 31.85 -0.64 -27.93
CA LEU A 27 33.23 -0.60 -28.42
C LEU A 27 33.44 -1.91 -29.19
N ASP A 28 33.74 -1.79 -30.49
CA ASP A 28 34.03 -2.89 -31.39
C ASP A 28 35.10 -3.79 -30.76
N ILE A 29 34.65 -4.87 -30.12
CA ILE A 29 35.46 -6.07 -29.93
C ILE A 29 35.03 -6.99 -31.06
N THR A 30 35.79 -6.95 -32.15
CA THR A 30 35.95 -8.06 -33.09
C THR A 30 36.33 -9.32 -32.31
N ALA A 31 35.33 -10.02 -31.78
CA ALA A 31 35.36 -11.42 -31.35
C ALA A 31 33.93 -11.91 -31.08
N THR A 32 33.30 -12.45 -32.11
CA THR A 32 32.51 -13.69 -32.05
C THR A 32 31.63 -13.89 -30.81
N THR A 33 30.46 -13.26 -30.79
CA THR A 33 29.25 -13.88 -30.20
C THR A 33 28.11 -13.84 -31.21
N SER A 34 28.40 -14.35 -32.42
CA SER A 34 27.38 -14.96 -33.27
C SER A 34 26.98 -16.30 -32.62
N ALA A 35 26.21 -16.24 -31.53
CA ALA A 35 25.30 -17.34 -31.28
C ALA A 35 24.31 -17.32 -32.47
N PRO A 36 24.19 -18.41 -33.25
CA PRO A 36 23.20 -18.45 -34.31
C PRO A 36 21.84 -18.10 -33.70
N PRO A 37 21.01 -17.29 -34.38
CA PRO A 37 19.66 -17.01 -33.90
C PRO A 37 19.00 -18.37 -33.57
N PRO A 38 18.49 -18.55 -32.34
CA PRO A 38 17.82 -19.79 -31.97
C PRO A 38 16.74 -20.07 -33.02
N ASP A 39 16.62 -21.34 -33.42
CA ASP A 39 15.57 -21.77 -34.35
C ASP A 39 14.23 -21.16 -33.90
N PRO A 40 13.54 -20.38 -34.76
CA PRO A 40 12.33 -19.66 -34.38
C PRO A 40 11.29 -20.55 -33.71
N LEU A 41 11.25 -21.84 -34.04
CA LEU A 41 10.34 -22.80 -33.42
C LEU A 41 10.72 -23.18 -31.98
N VAL A 42 12.00 -23.20 -31.65
CA VAL A 42 12.51 -23.45 -30.30
C VAL A 42 12.29 -22.22 -29.42
N GLU A 43 12.52 -21.03 -29.97
CA GLU A 43 12.28 -19.78 -29.25
C GLU A 43 10.79 -19.56 -28.96
N ASP A 44 9.90 -19.88 -29.91
CA ASP A 44 8.46 -19.85 -29.72
C ASP A 44 7.98 -20.79 -28.60
N LYS A 45 8.57 -21.99 -28.49
CA LYS A 45 8.28 -22.94 -27.40
C LYS A 45 8.78 -22.40 -26.06
N ASN A 46 10.00 -21.88 -26.02
CA ASN A 46 10.56 -21.27 -24.82
C ASN A 46 9.73 -20.08 -24.34
N ARG A 47 9.24 -19.24 -25.27
CA ARG A 47 8.31 -18.13 -24.99
C ARG A 47 7.02 -18.63 -24.33
N LYS A 48 6.41 -19.69 -24.89
CA LYS A 48 5.20 -20.30 -24.30
C LYS A 48 5.45 -20.85 -22.89
N ILE A 49 6.61 -21.46 -22.66
CA ILE A 49 6.98 -21.98 -21.33
C ILE A 49 7.16 -20.84 -20.33
N ARG A 50 7.88 -19.76 -20.70
CA ARG A 50 8.04 -18.57 -19.84
C ARG A 50 6.69 -17.95 -19.48
N LYS A 51 5.82 -17.74 -20.47
CA LYS A 51 4.46 -17.22 -20.26
C LYS A 51 3.65 -18.11 -19.32
N LYS A 52 3.67 -19.43 -19.54
CA LYS A 52 2.95 -20.38 -18.67
C LYS A 52 3.48 -20.33 -17.24
N LYS A 53 4.80 -20.24 -17.05
CA LYS A 53 5.43 -20.13 -15.73
C LYS A 53 5.08 -18.82 -15.03
N ALA A 54 5.12 -17.69 -15.75
CA ALA A 54 4.74 -16.39 -15.20
C ALA A 54 3.27 -16.36 -14.77
N LEU A 55 2.35 -16.83 -15.62
CA LEU A 55 0.93 -16.93 -15.30
C LEU A 55 0.67 -17.88 -14.12
N TRP A 56 1.38 -19.00 -14.07
CA TRP A 56 1.28 -19.94 -12.95
C TRP A 56 1.72 -19.29 -11.64
N ASN A 57 2.87 -18.61 -11.63
CA ASN A 57 3.36 -17.90 -10.46
C ASN A 57 2.39 -16.80 -10.02
N LEU A 58 1.83 -16.05 -10.96
CA LEU A 58 0.86 -15.00 -10.68
C LEU A 58 -0.43 -15.57 -10.06
N LYS A 59 -0.93 -16.68 -10.62
CA LYS A 59 -2.07 -17.41 -10.05
C LYS A 59 -1.78 -17.85 -8.60
N GLN A 60 -0.61 -18.43 -8.34
CA GLN A 60 -0.23 -18.88 -7.01
C GLN A 60 -0.16 -17.71 -6.01
N LYS A 61 0.41 -16.56 -6.42
CA LYS A 61 0.45 -15.36 -5.58
C LYS A 61 -0.94 -14.88 -5.21
N TYR A 62 -1.82 -14.67 -6.20
CA TYR A 62 -3.18 -14.21 -5.93
C TYR A 62 -4.00 -15.24 -5.15
N GLN A 63 -3.79 -16.52 -5.37
CA GLN A 63 -4.45 -17.57 -4.60
C GLN A 63 -4.04 -17.53 -3.13
N ALA A 64 -2.74 -17.39 -2.83
CA ALA A 64 -2.25 -17.27 -1.46
C ALA A 64 -2.78 -15.99 -0.78
N GLU A 65 -2.82 -14.88 -1.53
CA GLU A 65 -3.38 -13.63 -1.05
C GLU A 65 -4.87 -13.73 -0.74
N LEU A 66 -5.67 -14.32 -1.64
CA LEU A 66 -7.09 -14.59 -1.42
C LEU A 66 -7.32 -15.44 -0.18
N SER A 67 -6.57 -16.53 0.00
CA SER A 67 -6.68 -17.37 1.20
C SER A 67 -6.34 -16.62 2.49
N ARG A 68 -5.37 -15.69 2.44
CA ARG A 68 -5.05 -14.82 3.58
C ARG A 68 -6.20 -13.87 3.89
N TRP A 69 -6.80 -13.25 2.88
CA TRP A 69 -7.95 -12.36 3.03
C TRP A 69 -9.19 -13.08 3.55
N GLU A 70 -9.44 -14.31 3.07
CA GLU A 70 -10.52 -15.17 3.57
C GLU A 70 -10.32 -15.53 5.05
N LEU A 71 -9.11 -15.94 5.44
CA LEU A 71 -8.79 -16.25 6.82
C LEU A 71 -9.04 -15.03 7.73
N LEU A 72 -8.53 -13.86 7.34
CA LEU A 72 -8.72 -12.61 8.09
C LEU A 72 -10.20 -12.24 8.19
N SER A 73 -10.95 -12.34 7.09
CA SER A 73 -12.39 -12.05 7.10
C SER A 73 -13.15 -12.97 8.04
N ASN A 74 -12.80 -14.27 8.07
CA ASN A 74 -13.43 -15.22 8.96
C ASN A 74 -13.08 -14.94 10.43
N THR A 75 -11.82 -14.63 10.74
CA THR A 75 -11.42 -14.27 12.11
C THR A 75 -12.15 -13.02 12.61
N LEU A 76 -12.25 -11.99 11.77
CA LEU A 76 -13.00 -10.78 12.12
C LEU A 76 -14.49 -11.07 12.33
N ARG A 77 -15.08 -11.94 11.51
CA ARG A 77 -16.49 -12.34 11.66
C ARG A 77 -16.71 -13.13 12.95
N ASP A 78 -15.79 -14.02 13.31
CA ASP A 78 -15.84 -14.81 14.54
C ASP A 78 -15.71 -13.91 15.78
N LEU A 79 -14.77 -12.96 15.77
CA LEU A 79 -14.61 -11.98 16.84
C LEU A 79 -15.87 -11.12 17.02
N ASN A 80 -16.45 -10.64 15.91
CA ASN A 80 -17.69 -9.88 15.95
C ASN A 80 -18.86 -10.72 16.49
N PHE A 81 -18.96 -12.00 16.10
CA PHE A 81 -19.97 -12.90 16.64
C PHE A 81 -19.78 -13.16 18.15
N GLN A 82 -18.53 -13.30 18.61
CA GLN A 82 -18.21 -13.43 20.03
C GLN A 82 -18.58 -12.18 20.81
N ALA A 83 -18.25 -10.99 20.29
CA ALA A 83 -18.62 -9.71 20.90
C ALA A 83 -20.15 -9.57 21.04
N GLN A 84 -20.91 -9.85 19.98
CA GLN A 84 -22.37 -9.78 20.02
C GLN A 84 -23.00 -10.82 20.96
N ASN A 85 -22.40 -12.00 21.12
CA ASN A 85 -22.90 -12.99 22.06
C ASN A 85 -22.54 -12.64 23.51
N ALA A 86 -21.39 -12.03 23.76
CA ALA A 86 -21.06 -11.49 25.08
C ALA A 86 -22.07 -10.42 25.51
N GLU A 87 -22.47 -9.54 24.58
CA GLU A 87 -23.49 -8.52 24.80
C GLU A 87 -24.89 -9.13 25.05
N LYS A 88 -25.29 -10.14 24.28
CA LYS A 88 -26.57 -10.85 24.49
C LYS A 88 -26.63 -11.68 25.77
N VAL A 89 -25.50 -12.21 26.24
CA VAL A 89 -25.43 -12.89 27.54
C VAL A 89 -25.61 -11.86 28.67
N PHE A 90 -25.06 -10.65 28.53
CA PHE A 90 -25.35 -9.54 29.44
C PHE A 90 -26.85 -9.18 29.45
N ASP A 91 -27.48 -8.98 28.29
CA ASP A 91 -28.91 -8.62 28.19
C ASP A 91 -29.86 -9.73 28.70
N LYS A 92 -29.53 -10.99 28.45
CA LYS A 92 -30.39 -12.13 28.85
C LYS A 92 -30.25 -12.44 30.34
N ILE A 93 -29.06 -12.26 30.92
CA ILE A 93 -28.85 -12.27 32.37
C ILE A 93 -29.62 -11.11 33.00
N ASP A 94 -29.65 -9.93 32.39
CA ASP A 94 -30.38 -8.76 32.92
C ASP A 94 -31.92 -8.95 32.86
N LEU A 95 -32.49 -9.61 31.84
CA LEU A 95 -33.94 -9.81 31.76
C LEU A 95 -34.48 -10.98 32.63
N GLU A 96 -33.72 -12.07 32.80
CA GLU A 96 -34.11 -13.18 33.70
C GLU A 96 -33.79 -12.89 35.18
N LYS A 97 -32.70 -12.14 35.49
CA LYS A 97 -32.45 -11.67 36.87
C LYS A 97 -33.39 -10.55 37.29
N ARG A 98 -33.81 -9.65 36.40
CA ARG A 98 -34.67 -8.51 36.81
C ARG A 98 -36.05 -8.94 37.35
N GLY A 99 -36.52 -10.14 37.05
CA GLY A 99 -37.75 -10.70 37.64
C GLY A 99 -37.57 -11.37 39.02
N ALA A 100 -36.38 -11.85 39.36
CA ALA A 100 -36.12 -12.63 40.57
C ALA A 100 -35.14 -11.97 41.56
N GLU A 101 -34.25 -11.08 41.10
CA GLU A 101 -33.19 -10.47 41.91
C GLU A 101 -33.53 -9.10 42.49
N LEU A 102 -34.66 -8.48 42.09
CA LEU A 102 -35.16 -7.25 42.70
C LEU A 102 -35.48 -7.40 44.20
N ALA A 103 -35.53 -8.64 44.72
CA ALA A 103 -35.75 -8.91 46.14
C ALA A 103 -34.50 -9.36 46.92
N ALA A 104 -33.36 -9.68 46.28
CA ALA A 104 -32.28 -10.40 46.97
C ALA A 104 -30.88 -9.76 46.94
N GLU A 105 -30.44 -9.12 45.86
CA GLU A 105 -29.00 -8.77 45.72
C GLU A 105 -28.78 -7.26 45.51
N VAL A 106 -29.37 -6.45 46.38
CA VAL A 106 -28.92 -5.06 46.64
C VAL A 106 -27.67 -5.06 47.55
N SER A 107 -26.96 -6.18 47.68
CA SER A 107 -25.92 -6.35 48.69
C SER A 107 -24.60 -6.88 48.12
N GLY A 108 -23.83 -6.00 47.44
CA GLY A 108 -22.39 -6.00 47.72
C GLY A 108 -21.35 -6.04 46.59
N PHE A 109 -21.69 -5.97 45.29
CA PHE A 109 -20.66 -5.81 44.25
C PHE A 109 -20.81 -4.50 43.45
N SER A 110 -19.69 -3.80 43.35
CA SER A 110 -19.59 -2.35 43.22
C SER A 110 -19.82 -1.87 41.79
N ARG A 111 -20.89 -1.10 41.57
CA ARG A 111 -21.13 -0.33 40.34
C ARG A 111 -19.97 0.62 39.96
N CYS A 112 -19.08 0.96 40.90
CA CYS A 112 -17.87 1.72 40.58
C CYS A 112 -16.87 0.92 39.73
N GLY A 113 -16.69 -0.38 39.98
CA GLY A 113 -15.68 -1.17 39.27
C GLY A 113 -15.95 -1.31 37.77
N LEU A 114 -17.22 -1.39 37.36
CA LEU A 114 -17.62 -1.44 35.95
C LEU A 114 -17.38 -0.10 35.23
N VAL A 115 -17.62 1.03 35.92
CA VAL A 115 -17.37 2.36 35.36
C VAL A 115 -15.86 2.58 35.18
N ASP A 116 -15.06 2.17 36.16
CA ASP A 116 -13.60 2.26 36.10
C ASP A 116 -13.03 1.37 34.97
N GLU A 117 -13.60 0.19 34.74
CA GLU A 117 -13.21 -0.71 33.64
C GLU A 117 -13.57 -0.13 32.27
N LEU A 118 -14.78 0.41 32.10
CA LEU A 118 -15.20 1.07 30.85
C LEU A 118 -14.36 2.33 30.56
N LEU A 119 -13.98 3.07 31.61
CA LEU A 119 -13.09 4.22 31.47
C LEU A 119 -11.70 3.79 31.01
N ALA A 120 -11.14 2.74 31.63
CA ALA A 120 -9.84 2.18 31.22
C ALA A 120 -9.85 1.67 29.77
N GLN A 121 -10.97 1.09 29.32
CA GLN A 121 -11.13 0.69 27.92
C GLN A 121 -11.16 1.90 26.99
N ALA A 122 -11.93 2.95 27.33
CA ALA A 122 -12.00 4.17 26.52
C ALA A 122 -10.63 4.87 26.42
N GLU A 123 -9.87 4.93 27.50
CA GLU A 123 -8.50 5.47 27.52
C GLU A 123 -7.54 4.67 26.63
N ALA A 124 -7.66 3.33 26.62
CA ALA A 124 -6.87 2.47 25.75
C ALA A 124 -7.22 2.67 24.26
N GLU A 125 -8.51 2.82 23.95
CA GLU A 125 -8.99 3.11 22.60
C GLU A 125 -8.55 4.51 22.13
N GLU A 126 -8.58 5.51 23.01
CA GLU A 126 -8.04 6.85 22.73
C GLU A 126 -6.55 6.79 22.39
N ALA A 127 -5.76 6.04 23.16
CA ALA A 127 -4.33 5.87 22.89
C ALA A 127 -4.08 5.24 21.50
N MET A 128 -4.90 4.27 21.08
CA MET A 128 -4.83 3.68 19.74
C MET A 128 -5.19 4.69 18.65
N ILE A 129 -6.27 5.46 18.84
CA ILE A 129 -6.70 6.49 17.90
C ILE A 129 -5.61 7.55 17.73
N ASN A 130 -5.05 8.05 18.84
CA ASN A 130 -3.97 9.03 18.81
C ASN A 130 -2.72 8.48 18.11
N ASN A 131 -2.38 7.20 18.31
CA ASN A 131 -1.27 6.59 17.59
C ASN A 131 -1.51 6.54 16.07
N ILE A 132 -2.72 6.14 15.64
CA ILE A 132 -3.09 6.12 14.22
C ILE A 132 -3.08 7.54 13.65
N ALA A 133 -3.61 8.53 14.35
CA ALA A 133 -3.59 9.92 13.94
C ALA A 133 -2.14 10.42 13.73
N ASN A 134 -1.24 10.15 14.67
CA ASN A 134 0.18 10.51 14.54
C ASN A 134 0.85 9.85 13.32
N LEU A 135 0.49 8.60 13.00
CA LEU A 135 1.00 7.91 11.81
C LEU A 135 0.46 8.54 10.52
N CYS A 136 -0.81 8.96 10.51
CA CYS A 136 -1.40 9.70 9.40
C CYS A 136 -0.71 11.05 9.19
N ASP A 137 -0.52 11.83 10.26
CA ASP A 137 0.19 13.13 10.21
C ASP A 137 1.63 12.96 9.69
N ALA A 138 2.33 11.93 10.16
CA ALA A 138 3.69 11.64 9.69
C ALA A 138 3.71 11.24 8.20
N ALA A 139 2.73 10.46 7.75
CA ALA A 139 2.61 10.09 6.35
C ALA A 139 2.31 11.31 5.46
N GLU A 140 1.41 12.19 5.90
CA GLU A 140 1.06 13.42 5.20
C GLU A 140 2.27 14.36 5.09
N ALA A 141 3.02 14.56 6.19
CA ALA A 141 4.26 15.34 6.17
C ALA A 141 5.33 14.78 5.22
N LEU A 142 5.45 13.44 5.11
CA LEU A 142 6.36 12.81 4.16
C LEU A 142 5.92 12.99 2.71
N CYS A 143 4.61 12.88 2.45
CA CYS A 143 4.01 13.13 1.15
C CYS A 143 4.23 14.59 0.72
N ASP A 144 3.93 15.55 1.59
CA ASP A 144 4.13 16.98 1.35
C ASP A 144 5.59 17.30 1.07
N ALA A 145 6.51 16.76 1.88
CA ALA A 145 7.95 16.97 1.67
C ALA A 145 8.45 16.36 0.36
N GLN A 146 7.86 15.26 -0.11
CA GLN A 146 8.20 14.66 -1.39
C GLN A 146 7.60 15.43 -2.57
N GLU A 147 6.36 15.90 -2.43
CA GLU A 147 5.71 16.74 -3.42
C GLU A 147 6.49 18.05 -3.59
N GLU A 148 6.84 18.71 -2.49
CA GLU A 148 7.61 19.96 -2.54
C GLU A 148 8.98 19.72 -3.18
N ARG A 149 9.70 18.65 -2.84
CA ARG A 149 10.95 18.29 -3.52
C ARG A 149 10.76 18.10 -5.02
N SER A 150 9.66 17.47 -5.44
CA SER A 150 9.37 17.26 -6.86
C SER A 150 9.05 18.59 -7.56
N LYS A 151 8.33 19.50 -6.90
CA LYS A 151 8.06 20.86 -7.40
C LYS A 151 9.37 21.66 -7.52
N GLN A 152 10.23 21.64 -6.51
CA GLN A 152 11.49 22.39 -6.51
C GLN A 152 12.38 22.06 -7.70
N VAL A 153 12.51 20.78 -8.09
CA VAL A 153 13.28 20.38 -9.29
C VAL A 153 12.77 21.08 -10.56
N ILE A 154 11.46 21.29 -10.68
CA ILE A 154 10.86 21.97 -11.83
C ILE A 154 11.07 23.49 -11.73
N LEU A 155 10.95 24.04 -10.52
CA LEU A 155 11.09 25.47 -10.27
C LEU A 155 12.55 25.95 -10.42
N ASP A 156 13.53 25.09 -10.16
CA ASP A 156 14.97 25.39 -10.27
C ASP A 156 15.52 25.25 -11.71
N LEU A 157 14.67 24.94 -12.70
CA LEU A 157 15.12 24.84 -14.09
C LEU A 157 15.59 26.21 -14.63
N PRO A 158 16.75 26.28 -15.31
CA PRO A 158 17.32 27.55 -15.79
C PRO A 158 16.51 28.21 -16.92
N VAL A 159 15.49 27.52 -17.44
CA VAL A 159 14.52 28.09 -18.38
C VAL A 159 13.68 29.19 -17.72
N TRP A 160 13.48 29.11 -16.41
CA TRP A 160 12.80 30.13 -15.61
C TRP A 160 13.82 31.22 -15.24
N SER A 161 14.08 32.12 -16.20
CA SER A 161 14.96 33.28 -16.06
C SER A 161 14.51 34.29 -14.98
N SER A 162 13.30 34.11 -14.45
CA SER A 162 12.72 34.75 -13.26
C SER A 162 12.07 33.64 -12.43
N SER A 163 12.01 33.77 -11.10
CA SER A 163 11.43 32.74 -10.25
C SER A 163 10.02 32.38 -10.77
N PRO A 164 9.75 31.12 -11.17
CA PRO A 164 8.47 30.76 -11.77
C PRO A 164 7.29 31.03 -10.81
N ARG A 165 7.55 31.08 -9.50
CA ARG A 165 6.58 31.50 -8.48
C ARG A 165 6.18 32.97 -8.61
N GLU A 166 7.12 33.86 -8.91
CA GLU A 166 6.83 35.29 -9.14
C GLU A 166 5.99 35.49 -10.40
N LEU A 167 6.28 34.72 -11.45
CA LEU A 167 5.51 34.74 -12.69
C LEU A 167 4.07 34.25 -12.47
N MET A 168 3.88 33.14 -11.73
CA MET A 168 2.54 32.65 -11.41
C MET A 168 1.75 33.63 -10.55
N ASN A 169 2.38 34.25 -9.54
CA ASN A 169 1.71 35.23 -8.70
C ASN A 169 1.29 36.49 -9.49
N SER A 170 2.15 36.98 -10.39
CA SER A 170 1.83 38.13 -11.26
C SER A 170 0.71 37.85 -12.27
N LEU A 171 0.43 36.59 -12.60
CA LEU A 171 -0.67 36.19 -13.49
C LEU A 171 -1.99 35.94 -12.73
N CYS A 172 -1.93 35.73 -11.42
CA CYS A 172 -3.11 35.53 -10.57
C CYS A 172 -3.61 36.81 -9.89
N ASP A 173 -2.80 37.86 -9.85
CA ASP A 173 -3.22 39.21 -9.45
C ASP A 173 -3.94 39.92 -10.61
N ASP A 174 -5.22 39.60 -10.81
CA ASP A 174 -6.22 40.37 -11.58
C ASP A 174 -7.51 40.55 -10.75
#